data_AF-A0A538FQT2-F1
#
_entry.id   AF-A0A538FQT2-F1
#
_cell.length_a   1.000
_cell.length_b   1.000
_cell.length_c   1.000
_cell.angle_alpha   90.00
_cell.angle_beta   90.00
_cell.angle_gamma   90.00
#
_symmetry.space_group_name_H-M   'P 1'
#
loop_
_entity.id
_entity.type
_entity.pdbx_description
1 polymer ?
#
loop_
_entity_poly.entity_id
_entity_poly.type
_entity_poly.pdbx_seq_one_letter_code
_entity_poly.pdbx_strand_id
1 'polypeptide(L)'
;MMVRARSQECERICASISAEIDGELSEFESLLLRTHLDGCGTCREFEASAKFSATALRTAPLEPLTRPLALPSRRRHAFGLRVPSAAAAAVLMVVFGGVFESLHGGATRPSTIAVDNVQDIQAIAKRQQQANLAQLLARRALYQSNQIVRHPGFQNP
;
A
#
# COMPACT_ATOMS: atom_id res chain seq x y z
N MET A 1 1.24 5.68 -33.06
CA MET A 1 1.53 4.30 -32.59
C MET A 1 0.28 3.79 -31.88
N MET A 2 -0.46 2.86 -32.47
CA MET A 2 -1.68 2.30 -31.87
C MET A 2 -1.29 1.20 -30.88
N VAL A 3 -1.69 1.35 -29.62
CA VAL A 3 -1.55 0.28 -28.62
C VAL A 3 -2.56 -0.79 -28.98
N ARG A 4 -2.09 -1.96 -29.44
CA ARG A 4 -2.95 -3.13 -29.60
C ARG A 4 -3.36 -3.62 -28.22
N ALA A 5 -4.65 -3.88 -28.03
CA ALA A 5 -5.15 -4.51 -26.81
C ALA A 5 -4.52 -5.90 -26.66
N ARG A 6 -3.94 -6.17 -25.49
CA ARG A 6 -3.39 -7.48 -25.12
C ARG A 6 -4.49 -8.29 -24.42
N SER A 7 -4.29 -9.60 -24.28
CA SER A 7 -5.16 -10.38 -23.41
C SER A 7 -4.97 -9.93 -21.96
N GLN A 8 -6.02 -10.07 -21.15
CA GLN A 8 -5.97 -9.73 -19.72
C GLN A 8 -4.86 -10.50 -18.98
N GLU A 9 -4.60 -11.75 -19.39
CA GLU A 9 -3.50 -12.54 -18.82
C GLU A 9 -2.14 -11.94 -19.16
N CYS A 10 -1.91 -11.50 -20.40
CA CYS A 10 -0.68 -10.81 -20.77
C CYS A 10 -0.51 -9.49 -20.01
N GLU A 11 -1.60 -8.76 -19.75
CA GLU A 11 -1.54 -7.54 -18.94
C GLU A 11 -1.12 -7.83 -17.50
N ARG A 12 -1.67 -8.89 -16.89
CA ARG A 12 -1.27 -9.34 -15.56
C ARG A 12 0.21 -9.71 -15.52
N ILE A 13 0.68 -10.47 -16.51
CA ILE A 13 2.08 -10.86 -16.62
C ILE A 13 3.00 -9.65 -16.83
N CYS A 14 2.56 -8.62 -17.55
CA CYS A 14 3.34 -7.38 -17.67
C CYS A 14 3.51 -6.66 -16.33
N ALA A 15 2.48 -6.68 -15.47
CA ALA A 15 2.61 -6.17 -14.12
C ALA A 15 3.60 -7.02 -13.29
N SER A 16 3.54 -8.35 -13.40
CA SER A 16 4.50 -9.26 -12.75
C SER A 16 5.94 -9.05 -13.24
N ILE A 17 6.15 -8.80 -14.54
CA ILE A 17 7.47 -8.45 -15.10
C ILE A 17 8.01 -7.15 -14.46
N SER A 18 7.16 -6.14 -14.29
CA SER A 18 7.57 -4.91 -13.60
C SER A 18 7.99 -5.20 -12.16
N ALA A 19 7.18 -5.96 -11.42
CA ALA A 19 7.49 -6.36 -10.06
C ALA A 19 8.79 -7.18 -9.98
N GLU A 20 9.07 -8.07 -10.95
CA GLU A 20 10.33 -8.82 -11.01
C GLU A 20 11.54 -7.90 -11.16
N ILE A 21 11.44 -6.89 -12.04
CA ILE A 21 12.49 -5.89 -12.29
C ILE A 21 12.81 -5.06 -11.04
N ASP A 22 11.84 -4.91 -10.15
CA ASP A 22 11.96 -4.23 -8.86
C ASP A 22 12.30 -5.19 -7.70
N GLY A 23 12.36 -6.50 -7.95
CA GLY A 23 12.68 -7.52 -6.95
C GLY A 23 11.53 -7.81 -5.97
N GLU A 24 10.30 -7.52 -6.37
CA GLU A 24 9.10 -7.57 -5.52
C GLU A 24 8.29 -8.88 -5.67
N LEU A 25 8.68 -9.78 -6.57
CA LEU A 25 7.99 -11.06 -6.74
C LEU A 25 8.34 -12.07 -5.65
N SER A 26 7.33 -12.78 -5.18
CA SER A 26 7.52 -14.02 -4.42
C SER A 26 8.06 -15.15 -5.31
N GLU A 27 8.54 -16.23 -4.69
CA GLU A 27 9.05 -17.41 -5.41
C GLU A 27 7.96 -18.07 -6.27
N PHE A 28 6.74 -18.20 -5.73
CA PHE A 28 5.60 -18.76 -6.46
C PHE A 28 5.24 -17.91 -7.67
N GLU A 29 5.19 -16.58 -7.52
CA GLU A 29 4.89 -15.69 -8.65
C GLU A 29 6.01 -15.71 -9.70
N SER A 30 7.26 -15.86 -9.27
CA SER A 30 8.41 -16.03 -10.18
C SER A 30 8.26 -17.30 -11.03
N LEU A 31 7.80 -18.41 -10.45
CA LEU A 31 7.53 -19.64 -11.20
C LEU A 31 6.38 -19.48 -12.21
N LEU A 32 5.29 -18.82 -11.80
CA LEU A 32 4.18 -18.51 -12.71
C LEU A 32 4.63 -17.63 -13.88
N LEU A 33 5.42 -16.60 -13.59
CA LEU A 33 5.96 -15.70 -14.60
C LEU A 33 6.83 -16.48 -15.61
N ARG A 34 7.77 -17.29 -15.15
CA ARG A 34 8.63 -18.12 -16.02
C ARG A 34 7.81 -19.05 -16.92
N THR A 35 6.81 -19.71 -16.35
CA THR A 35 5.93 -20.62 -17.11
C THR A 35 5.21 -19.89 -18.25
N HIS A 36 4.72 -18.67 -18.00
CA HIS A 36 4.08 -17.87 -19.05
C HIS A 36 5.10 -17.39 -20.10
N LEU A 37 6.28 -16.97 -19.64
CA LEU A 37 7.36 -16.52 -20.52
C LEU A 37 7.86 -17.64 -21.44
N ASP A 38 7.80 -18.91 -21.04
CA ASP A 38 8.13 -20.04 -21.92
C ASP A 38 7.15 -20.17 -23.10
N GLY A 39 5.87 -19.87 -22.86
CA GLY A 39 4.80 -19.99 -23.86
C GLY A 39 4.51 -18.73 -24.69
N CYS A 40 4.87 -17.53 -24.21
CA CYS A 40 4.38 -16.27 -24.77
C CYS A 40 5.50 -15.37 -25.32
N GLY A 41 5.65 -15.33 -26.65
CA GLY A 41 6.65 -14.50 -27.33
C GLY A 41 6.48 -13.00 -27.08
N THR A 42 5.25 -12.49 -27.06
CA THR A 42 4.98 -11.06 -26.84
C THR A 42 5.37 -10.60 -25.44
N CYS A 43 5.21 -11.45 -24.44
CA CYS A 43 5.62 -11.14 -23.07
C CYS A 43 7.13 -11.21 -22.90
N ARG A 44 7.84 -12.11 -23.59
CA ARG A 44 9.31 -12.13 -23.64
C ARG A 44 9.90 -10.87 -24.28
N GLU A 45 9.32 -10.41 -25.39
CA GLU A 45 9.72 -9.16 -26.04
C GLU A 45 9.52 -7.96 -25.10
N PHE A 46 8.38 -7.92 -24.41
CA PHE A 46 8.10 -6.89 -23.42
C PHE A 46 9.09 -6.93 -22.25
N GLU A 47 9.37 -8.12 -21.71
CA GLU A 47 10.35 -8.33 -20.63
C GLU A 47 11.73 -7.81 -21.01
N ALA A 48 12.23 -8.17 -22.19
CA ALA A 48 13.51 -7.71 -22.69
C ALA A 48 13.55 -6.18 -22.84
N SER A 49 12.50 -5.58 -23.41
CA SER A 49 12.40 -4.12 -23.58
C SER A 49 12.30 -3.38 -22.24
N ALA A 50 11.57 -3.94 -21.28
CA ALA A 50 11.40 -3.36 -19.95
C ALA A 50 12.69 -3.44 -19.14
N LYS A 51 13.38 -4.59 -19.14
CA LYS A 51 14.70 -4.77 -18.52
C LYS A 51 15.72 -3.81 -19.12
N PHE A 52 15.78 -3.70 -20.44
CA PHE A 52 16.67 -2.75 -21.11
C PHE A 52 16.42 -1.31 -20.65
N SER A 53 15.15 -0.86 -20.64
CA SER A 53 14.78 0.50 -20.23
C SER A 53 15.11 0.76 -18.77
N ALA A 54 14.80 -0.19 -17.88
CA ALA A 54 15.09 -0.08 -16.45
C ALA A 54 16.60 -0.01 -16.20
N THR A 55 17.40 -0.87 -16.84
CA THR A 55 18.86 -0.83 -16.77
C THR A 55 19.38 0.51 -17.28
N ALA A 56 18.97 0.93 -18.47
CA ALA A 56 19.43 2.19 -19.07
C ALA A 56 19.19 3.39 -18.14
N LEU A 57 18.00 3.48 -17.54
CA LEU A 57 17.66 4.56 -16.60
C LEU A 57 18.44 4.46 -15.28
N ARG A 58 18.62 3.26 -14.73
CA ARG A 58 19.32 3.04 -13.45
C ARG A 58 20.83 3.26 -13.57
N THR A 59 21.40 3.01 -14.74
CA THR A 59 22.84 3.18 -15.00
C THR A 59 23.18 4.51 -15.64
N ALA A 60 22.19 5.30 -16.06
CA ALA A 60 22.43 6.61 -16.64
C ALA A 60 23.08 7.56 -15.61
N PRO A 61 24.07 8.37 -16.02
CA PRO A 61 24.56 9.46 -15.18
C PRO A 61 23.41 10.38 -14.77
N LEU A 62 23.46 10.87 -13.53
CA LEU A 62 22.48 11.84 -13.05
C LEU A 62 22.66 13.16 -13.81
N GLU A 63 21.56 13.66 -14.39
CA GLU A 63 21.57 14.94 -15.07
C GLU A 63 21.72 16.10 -14.07
N PRO A 64 22.71 16.99 -14.24
CA PRO A 64 22.88 18.13 -13.34
C PRO A 64 21.72 19.11 -13.47
N LEU A 65 21.19 19.56 -12.33
CA LEU A 65 20.16 20.59 -12.35
C LEU A 65 20.76 21.95 -12.70
N THR A 66 20.22 22.61 -13.72
CA THR A 66 20.63 23.97 -14.12
C THR A 66 20.18 25.04 -13.12
N ARG A 67 19.18 24.74 -12.28
CA ARG A 67 18.66 25.65 -11.27
C ARG A 67 18.44 24.90 -9.95
N PRO A 68 18.73 25.54 -8.79
CA PRO A 68 18.50 24.92 -7.50
C PRO A 68 17.00 24.66 -7.28
N LEU A 69 16.66 23.43 -6.89
CA LEU A 69 15.32 23.07 -6.42
C LEU A 69 15.22 23.35 -4.92
N ALA A 70 14.29 24.22 -4.52
CA ALA A 70 13.94 24.40 -3.12
C ALA A 70 12.98 23.27 -2.71
N LEU A 71 13.47 22.28 -1.96
CA LEU A 71 12.61 21.28 -1.33
C LEU A 71 11.96 21.89 -0.08
N PRO A 72 10.65 21.67 0.18
CA PRO A 72 10.05 22.09 1.43
C PRO A 72 10.79 21.43 2.59
N SER A 73 11.26 22.23 3.54
CA SER A 73 11.91 21.71 4.75
C SER A 73 10.90 20.86 5.51
N ARG A 74 11.09 19.54 5.52
CA ARG A 74 10.37 18.65 6.40
C ARG A 74 10.84 18.98 7.81
N ARG A 75 10.05 19.78 8.54
CA ARG A 75 10.29 20.02 9.97
C ARG A 75 10.38 18.65 10.62
N ARG A 76 11.60 18.22 10.97
CA ARG A 76 11.79 17.11 11.87
C ARG A 76 11.20 17.58 13.18
N HIS A 77 9.96 17.18 13.47
CA HIS A 77 9.48 17.23 14.83
C HIS A 77 10.44 16.34 15.61
N ALA A 78 11.43 16.97 16.26
CA ALA A 78 12.12 16.33 17.34
C ALA A 78 11.01 16.01 18.34
N PHE A 79 10.50 14.79 18.29
CA PHE A 79 9.84 14.17 19.43
C PHE A 79 10.91 14.11 20.50
N GLY A 80 11.14 15.24 21.18
CA GLY A 80 11.81 15.20 22.46
C GLY A 80 10.97 14.24 23.28
N LEU A 81 11.55 13.10 23.64
CA LEU A 81 11.03 12.26 24.70
C LEU A 81 11.05 13.13 25.96
N ARG A 82 10.00 13.94 26.14
CA ARG A 82 9.62 14.41 27.46
C ARG A 82 9.03 13.18 28.11
N VAL A 83 9.89 12.38 28.72
CA VAL A 83 9.45 11.34 29.67
C VAL A 83 8.74 12.11 30.78
N PRO A 84 7.40 12.02 30.91
CA PRO A 84 6.75 12.62 32.07
C PRO A 84 7.26 11.85 33.29
N SER A 85 7.82 12.57 34.25
CA SER A 85 8.36 12.04 35.51
C SER A 85 7.36 11.21 36.34
N ALA A 86 6.09 11.17 35.94
CA ALA A 86 5.04 10.38 36.58
C ALA A 86 5.12 8.87 36.29
N ALA A 87 5.85 8.41 35.26
CA ALA A 87 5.94 6.98 34.94
C ALA A 87 6.85 6.17 35.88
N ALA A 88 7.65 6.82 36.74
CA ALA A 88 8.52 6.14 37.69
C ALA A 88 7.78 5.55 38.90
N ALA A 89 6.57 6.02 39.21
CA ALA A 89 5.84 5.62 40.42
C ALA A 89 5.00 4.34 40.26
N ALA A 90 4.67 3.93 39.03
CA ALA A 90 3.76 2.80 38.79
C ALA A 90 4.42 1.41 38.98
N VAL A 91 5.75 1.33 38.99
CA VAL A 91 6.47 0.04 39.11
C VAL A 91 6.46 -0.50 40.55
N LEU A 92 6.19 0.34 41.56
CA LEU A 92 6.25 -0.08 42.97
C LEU A 92 4.97 -0.77 43.49
N MET A 93 3.86 -0.74 42.73
CA MET A 93 2.58 -1.29 43.21
C MET A 93 2.32 -2.76 42.85
N VAL A 94 3.25 -3.45 42.17
CA VAL A 94 3.08 -4.87 41.80
C VAL A 94 3.57 -5.84 42.89
N VAL A 95 4.32 -5.36 43.89
CA VAL A 95 5.04 -6.26 44.83
C VAL A 95 4.20 -6.75 46.02
N PHE A 96 3.06 -6.12 46.34
CA PHE A 96 2.29 -6.47 47.56
C PHE A 96 0.85 -6.95 47.35
N GLY A 97 0.33 -7.05 46.11
CA GLY A 97 -1.08 -7.36 45.84
C GLY A 97 -1.42 -8.79 45.41
N GLY A 98 -0.45 -9.70 45.32
CA GLY A 98 -0.61 -10.96 44.57
C GLY A 98 -0.81 -12.25 45.38
N VAL A 99 -1.09 -12.23 46.69
CA VAL A 99 -1.02 -13.44 47.53
C VAL A 99 -2.37 -13.91 48.11
N PHE A 100 -3.53 -13.31 47.77
CA PHE A 100 -4.80 -13.67 48.41
C PHE A 100 -5.96 -14.13 47.50
N GLU A 101 -5.69 -14.48 46.24
CA GLU A 101 -6.75 -14.96 45.33
C GLU A 101 -6.42 -16.33 44.75
N SER A 102 -6.18 -17.28 45.66
CA SER A 102 -6.11 -18.71 45.35
C SER A 102 -6.79 -19.45 46.47
N LEU A 103 -8.11 -19.57 46.38
CA LEU A 103 -9.01 -20.60 46.93
C LEU A 103 -10.42 -19.99 46.91
N HIS A 104 -11.40 -20.77 46.40
CA HIS A 104 -12.84 -20.45 46.23
C HIS A 104 -13.26 -19.97 44.82
N GLY A 105 -13.36 -20.94 43.91
CA GLY A 105 -14.66 -21.36 43.40
C GLY A 105 -15.34 -20.49 42.33
N GLY A 106 -15.55 -21.08 41.16
CA GLY A 106 -16.56 -20.57 40.23
C GLY A 106 -16.34 -21.03 38.80
N ALA A 107 -16.99 -22.12 38.44
CA ALA A 107 -17.04 -22.62 37.07
C ALA A 107 -17.43 -21.51 36.07
N THR A 108 -16.56 -21.21 35.12
CA THR A 108 -16.98 -20.69 33.82
C THR A 108 -16.50 -21.65 32.76
N ARG A 109 -17.49 -22.31 32.15
CA ARG A 109 -17.36 -23.09 30.91
C ARG A 109 -16.57 -22.27 29.88
N PRO A 110 -15.70 -22.88 29.06
CA PRO A 110 -15.29 -22.25 27.83
C PRO A 110 -16.54 -22.12 26.95
N SER A 111 -17.09 -20.92 26.86
CA SER A 111 -18.02 -20.56 25.80
C SER A 111 -17.24 -20.63 24.50
N THR A 112 -17.38 -21.75 23.79
CA THR A 112 -17.22 -21.77 22.34
C THR A 112 -18.13 -20.68 21.79
N ILE A 113 -17.56 -19.56 21.37
CA ILE A 113 -18.28 -18.56 20.58
C ILE A 113 -18.55 -19.24 19.23
N ALA A 114 -19.72 -19.85 19.13
CA ALA A 114 -20.30 -20.22 17.86
C ALA A 114 -20.53 -18.92 17.09
N VAL A 115 -19.73 -18.68 16.07
CA VAL A 115 -19.85 -17.53 15.17
C VAL A 115 -21.05 -17.80 14.26
N ASP A 116 -22.25 -17.56 14.78
CA ASP A 116 -23.51 -17.67 14.05
C ASP A 116 -23.87 -16.35 13.36
N ASN A 117 -22.87 -15.58 12.93
CA ASN A 117 -23.04 -14.15 12.68
C ASN A 117 -22.65 -13.68 11.28
N VAL A 118 -23.13 -14.41 10.26
CA VAL A 118 -23.07 -13.98 8.85
C VAL A 118 -23.76 -12.63 8.66
N GLN A 119 -24.79 -12.34 9.45
CA GLN A 119 -25.52 -11.06 9.41
C GLN A 119 -24.67 -9.88 9.92
N ASP A 120 -23.92 -10.03 11.02
CA ASP A 120 -23.02 -8.96 11.47
C ASP A 120 -21.84 -8.73 10.52
N ILE A 121 -21.31 -9.79 9.90
CA ILE A 121 -20.27 -9.66 8.87
C ILE A 121 -20.81 -8.86 7.67
N GLN A 122 -22.03 -9.14 7.21
CA GLN A 122 -22.66 -8.39 6.13
C GLN A 122 -22.95 -6.93 6.51
N ALA A 123 -23.37 -6.67 7.75
CA ALA A 123 -23.61 -5.31 8.24
C ALA A 123 -22.31 -4.50 8.33
N ILE A 124 -21.21 -5.10 8.80
CA ILE A 124 -19.88 -4.47 8.86
C ILE A 124 -19.35 -4.20 7.45
N ALA A 125 -19.43 -5.18 6.54
CA ALA A 125 -19.00 -5.03 5.15
C ALA A 125 -19.76 -3.90 4.43
N LYS A 126 -21.08 -3.81 4.64
CA LYS A 126 -21.92 -2.75 4.05
C LYS A 126 -21.55 -1.36 4.59
N ARG A 127 -21.26 -1.23 5.89
CA ARG A 127 -20.79 0.03 6.50
C ARG A 127 -19.43 0.45 5.95
N GLN A 128 -18.51 -0.50 5.78
CA GLN A 128 -17.20 -0.24 5.18
C GLN A 128 -17.32 0.20 3.72
N GLN A 129 -18.18 -0.45 2.93
CA GLN A 129 -18.42 -0.09 1.54
C GLN A 129 -19.00 1.33 1.39
N GLN A 130 -19.91 1.72 2.29
CA GLN A 130 -20.47 3.07 2.32
C GLN A 130 -19.41 4.12 2.69
N ALA A 131 -18.55 3.84 3.68
CA ALA A 131 -17.47 4.75 4.06
C ALA A 131 -16.47 4.97 2.90
N ASN A 132 -16.09 3.89 2.20
CA ASN A 132 -15.20 3.96 1.05
C ASN A 132 -15.82 4.79 -0.10
N LEU A 133 -17.11 4.60 -0.37
CA LEU A 133 -17.81 5.37 -1.39
C LEU A 133 -17.89 6.86 -1.05
N ALA A 134 -18.16 7.20 0.22
CA ALA A 134 -18.16 8.59 0.68
C ALA A 134 -16.78 9.26 0.52
N GLN A 135 -15.70 8.54 0.85
CA GLN A 135 -14.33 9.02 0.64
C GLN A 135 -14.00 9.27 -0.83
N LEU A 136 -14.41 8.36 -1.73
CA LEU A 136 -14.19 8.52 -3.17
C LEU A 136 -14.94 9.73 -3.74
N LEU A 137 -16.18 9.96 -3.30
CA LEU A 137 -16.97 11.13 -3.72
C LEU A 137 -16.35 12.43 -3.22
N ALA A 138 -15.90 12.48 -1.97
CA ALA A 138 -15.21 13.66 -1.41
C ALA A 138 -13.93 13.96 -2.20
N ARG A 139 -13.14 12.93 -2.54
CA ARG A 139 -11.92 13.09 -3.33
C ARG A 139 -12.22 13.57 -4.75
N ARG A 140 -13.27 13.05 -5.39
CA ARG A 140 -13.71 13.51 -6.72
C ARG A 140 -14.13 14.98 -6.70
N ALA A 141 -14.84 15.42 -5.67
CA ALA A 141 -15.24 16.82 -5.51
C ALA A 141 -14.03 17.75 -5.42
N LEU A 142 -12.98 17.36 -4.67
CA LEU A 142 -11.73 18.12 -4.57
C LEU A 142 -10.97 18.18 -5.91
N TYR A 143 -10.97 17.12 -6.71
CA TYR A 143 -10.36 17.15 -8.04
C TYR A 143 -11.13 18.05 -9.01
N GLN A 144 -12.47 18.03 -8.93
CA GLN A 144 -13.32 18.85 -9.78
C GLN A 144 -13.20 20.35 -9.43
N SER A 145 -13.05 20.71 -8.15
CA SER A 145 -12.80 22.10 -7.75
C SER A 145 -11.40 22.59 -8.14
N ASN A 146 -10.42 21.69 -8.21
CA ASN A 146 -9.04 22.00 -8.62
C ASN A 146 -8.79 21.84 -10.12
N GLN A 147 -9.83 21.64 -10.95
CA GLN A 147 -9.66 21.70 -12.40
C GLN A 147 -9.36 23.15 -12.81
N ILE A 148 -8.10 23.39 -13.15
CA ILE A 148 -7.64 24.60 -13.84
C ILE A 148 -8.47 24.72 -15.13
N VAL A 149 -9.22 25.81 -15.26
CA VAL A 149 -9.95 26.15 -16.50
C VAL A 149 -8.94 26.17 -17.63
N ARG A 150 -9.03 25.21 -18.56
CA ARG A 150 -8.21 25.23 -19.78
C ARG A 150 -8.66 26.44 -20.60
N HIS A 151 -7.84 27.48 -20.63
CA HIS A 151 -8.05 28.62 -21.52
C HIS A 151 -8.04 28.14 -22.98
N PRO A 152 -9.08 28.44 -23.78
CA PRO A 152 -9.10 28.14 -25.21
C PRO A 152 -8.21 29.17 -25.92
N GLY A 153 -6.89 29.00 -25.84
CA GLY A 153 -5.95 30.05 -26.26
C GLY A 153 -4.62 29.60 -26.83
N PHE A 154 -4.39 28.30 -27.06
CA PHE A 154 -3.19 27.84 -27.78
C PHE A 154 -3.59 27.24 -29.13
N GLN A 155 -3.69 28.10 -30.13
CA GLN A 155 -3.50 27.70 -31.52
C GLN A 155 -1.98 27.65 -31.74
N ASN A 156 -1.45 26.46 -32.02
CA ASN A 156 -0.06 26.26 -32.40
C ASN A 156 0.09 26.65 -33.89
N PRO A 157 1.12 27.40 -34.31
CA PRO A 157 1.36 27.70 -35.73
C PRO A 157 1.66 26.45 -36.56
#